data_AF-A0A7C6ZWT8-F1
#
_entry.id   AF-A0A7C6ZWT8-F1
#
_cell.length_a   1.000
_cell.length_b   1.000
_cell.length_c   1.000
_cell.angle_alpha   90.00
_cell.angle_beta   90.00
_cell.angle_gamma   90.00
#
_symmetry.space_group_name_H-M   'P 1'
#
loop_
_entity.id
_entity.type
_entity.pdbx_description
1 polymer ?
#
loop_
_entity_poly.entity_id
_entity_poly.type
_entity_poly.pdbx_seq_one_letter_code
_entity_poly.pdbx_strand_id
1 'polypeptide(L)' 'MAESLVDARTLETFLDRLANCFRHPATLYLVGRTSLLLAANKNSTFDIDLQFSTDDRHYTEFIRCLRMVSR' A
#
# COMPACT_ATOMS: atom_id res chain seq x y z
N MET A 1 -15.22 -15.56 8.91
CA MET A 1 -13.80 -15.25 8.64
C MET A 1 -13.56 -13.89 9.26
N ALA A 2 -12.67 -13.77 10.24
CA ALA A 2 -12.37 -12.46 10.82
C ALA A 2 -11.60 -11.66 9.76
N GLU A 3 -12.23 -10.64 9.19
CA GLU A 3 -11.52 -9.69 8.33
C GLU A 3 -10.41 -9.05 9.17
N SER A 4 -9.15 -9.24 8.77
CA SER A 4 -8.03 -8.66 9.48
C SER A 4 -8.08 -7.14 9.30
N LEU A 5 -8.32 -6.42 10.39
CA LEU A 5 -8.31 -4.96 10.39
C LEU A 5 -6.89 -4.47 10.05
N VAL A 6 -6.79 -3.54 9.11
CA VAL A 6 -5.57 -2.82 8.75
C VAL A 6 -5.47 -1.58 9.63
N ASP A 7 -4.43 -1.51 10.46
CA ASP A 7 -4.06 -0.34 11.24
C ASP A 7 -2.82 0.36 10.66
N ALA A 8 -2.36 1.43 11.32
CA ALA A 8 -1.20 2.20 10.87
C ALA A 8 0.09 1.36 10.79
N ARG A 9 0.29 0.40 11.71
CA ARG A 9 1.49 -0.45 11.74
C ARG A 9 1.47 -1.49 10.62
N THR A 10 0.29 -2.02 10.32
CA THR A 10 0.08 -2.93 9.19
C THR A 10 0.33 -2.20 7.87
N LEU A 11 -0.16 -0.97 7.74
CA LEU A 11 0.12 -0.11 6.59
C LEU A 11 1.62 0.18 6.43
N GLU A 12 2.32 0.54 7.51
CA GLU A 12 3.77 0.77 7.49
C GLU A 12 4.53 -0.48 7.05
N THR A 13 4.19 -1.65 7.62
CA THR A 13 4.80 -2.94 7.24
C THR A 13 4.56 -3.26 5.76
N PHE A 14 3.36 -2.97 5.24
CA PHE A 14 3.04 -3.15 3.83
C PHE A 14 3.91 -2.24 2.95
N LEU A 15 4.06 -0.96 3.31
CA LEU A 15 4.87 0.01 2.56
C LEU A 15 6.36 -0.37 2.58
N ASP A 16 6.87 -0.83 3.73
CA ASP A 16 8.26 -1.30 3.86
C ASP A 16 8.54 -2.53 3.00
N ARG A 17 7.62 -3.50 2.98
CA ARG A 17 7.75 -4.69 2.11
C ARG A 17 7.73 -4.28 0.63
N LEU A 18 6.85 -3.35 0.26
CA LEU A 18 6.77 -2.85 -1.10
C LEU A 18 8.07 -2.14 -1.52
N ALA A 19 8.61 -1.26 -0.66
CA ALA A 19 9.86 -0.56 -0.90
C ALA A 19 11.08 -1.51 -0.96
N ASN A 20 11.04 -2.62 -0.22
CA ASN A 20 12.09 -3.62 -0.30
C ASN A 20 12.05 -4.44 -1.59
N CYS A 21 10.86 -4.67 -2.13
CA CYS A 21 10.66 -5.39 -3.39
C CYS A 21 10.94 -4.51 -4.61
N PHE A 22 10.38 -3.30 -4.65
CA PHE A 22 10.43 -2.40 -5.80
C PHE A 22 11.46 -1.29 -5.56
N ARG A 23 12.59 -1.34 -6.27
CA ARG A 23 13.75 -0.46 -6.04
C ARG A 23 13.83 0.73 -7.00
N HIS A 24 12.78 0.99 -7.79
CA HIS A 24 12.72 2.10 -8.73
C HIS A 24 11.86 3.25 -8.18
N PRO A 25 12.05 4.49 -8.68
CA PRO A 25 11.19 5.60 -8.30
C PRO A 25 9.72 5.32 -8.63
N ALA A 26 8.85 5.41 -7.64
CA ALA A 26 7.40 5.42 -7.80
C ALA A 26 6.78 6.40 -6.79
N THR A 27 5.65 6.96 -7.16
CA THR A 27 4.81 7.76 -6.26
C THR A 27 3.58 6.96 -5.91
N LEU A 28 3.27 6.89 -4.61
CA LEU A 28 2.07 6.25 -4.09
C LEU A 28 1.16 7.30 -3.47
N TYR A 29 -0.13 7.20 -3.79
CA TYR A 29 -1.17 8.00 -3.19
C TYR A 29 -2.09 7.08 -2.41
N LEU A 30 -2.15 7.24 -1.09
CA LEU A 30 -3.15 6.56 -0.27
C LEU A 30 -4.48 7.25 -0.51
N VAL A 31 -5.48 6.47 -0.91
CA VAL A 31 -6.81 6.98 -1.24
C VAL A 31 -7.87 6.30 -0.37
N GLY A 32 -9.13 6.60 -0.61
CA GLY A 32 -10.24 5.93 0.06
C GLY A 32 -10.17 6.00 1.58
N ARG A 33 -10.57 4.91 2.24
CA ARG A 33 -10.64 4.83 3.70
C ARG A 33 -9.26 4.67 4.35
N THR A 34 -8.26 4.27 3.57
CA THR A 34 -6.85 4.16 4.01
C THR A 34 -6.25 5.54 4.28
N SER A 35 -6.58 6.55 3.47
CA SER A 35 -6.10 7.92 3.70
C SER A 35 -6.52 8.50 5.08
N LEU A 36 -7.69 8.08 5.58
CA LEU A 36 -8.23 8.51 6.88
C LEU A 36 -7.45 7.95 8.07
N LEU A 37 -6.67 6.88 7.88
CA LEU A 37 -5.76 6.36 8.92
C LEU A 37 -4.70 7.41 9.30
N LEU A 38 -4.28 8.22 8.34
CA LEU A 38 -3.26 9.24 8.54
C LEU A 38 -3.86 10.63 8.77
N ALA A 39 -4.99 10.94 8.12
CA ALA A 39 -5.54 12.29 8.08
C ALA A 39 -6.63 12.57 9.13
N ALA A 40 -7.32 11.56 9.67
CA ALA A 40 -8.60 11.77 10.36
C ALA A 40 -8.80 10.96 11.67
N ASN A 41 -7.72 10.61 12.37
CA ASN A 41 -7.77 9.90 13.67
C ASN A 41 -8.55 8.57 13.63
N LYS A 42 -8.62 7.93 12.44
CA LYS A 42 -9.23 6.62 12.26
C LYS A 42 -8.20 5.55 12.59
N ASN A 43 -8.55 4.62 13.46
CA ASN A 43 -7.57 3.64 13.97
C ASN A 43 -7.46 2.38 13.10
N SER A 44 -8.42 2.11 12.22
CA SER A 44 -8.39 0.94 11.33
C SER A 44 -9.25 1.07 10.06
N THR A 45 -8.95 0.23 9.07
CA THR A 45 -9.71 0.02 7.84
C THR A 45 -9.71 -1.47 7.47
N PHE A 46 -10.47 -1.87 6.45
CA PHE A 46 -10.53 -3.28 6.01
C PHE A 46 -9.52 -3.60 4.90
N ASP A 47 -9.07 -2.57 4.20
CA ASP A 47 -8.32 -2.63 2.95
C ASP A 47 -7.32 -1.48 2.80
N ILE A 48 -6.31 -1.69 1.96
CA ILE A 48 -5.34 -0.66 1.55
C ILE A 48 -5.70 -0.22 0.13
N ASP A 49 -6.31 0.96 0.01
CA ASP A 49 -6.59 1.60 -1.27
C ASP A 49 -5.43 2.52 -1.65
N LEU A 50 -4.85 2.28 -2.83
CA LEU A 50 -3.78 3.12 -3.38
C LEU A 50 -3.96 3.42 -4.87
N GLN A 51 -3.48 4.60 -5.26
CA GLN A 51 -3.12 4.91 -6.64
C GLN A 51 -1.60 5.02 -6.72
N PHE A 52 -1.03 4.77 -7.90
CA PHE A 52 0.41 4.81 -8.09
C PHE A 52 0.78 5.42 -9.45
N SER A 53 1.98 5.98 -9.49
CA SER A 53 2.65 6.44 -10.70
C SER A 53 4.08 5.92 -10.71
N THR A 54 4.48 5.29 -11.80
CA THR A 54 5.84 4.76 -12.02
C THR A 54 6.16 4.86 -13.51
N ASP A 55 7.43 4.74 -13.88
CA ASP A 55 7.83 4.66 -15.29
C ASP A 55 7.25 3.39 -15.94
N ASP A 56 6.74 3.51 -17.17
CA ASP A 56 6.17 2.41 -17.96
C ASP A 56 7.12 1.20 -18.05
N ARG A 57 8.44 1.43 -18.07
CA ARG A 57 9.46 0.37 -18.08
C ARG A 57 9.42 -0.52 -16.84
N HIS A 58 8.94 0.01 -15.72
CA HIS A 58 8.90 -0.65 -14.42
C HIS A 58 7.48 -1.03 -13.98
N TYR A 59 6.45 -0.70 -14.76
CA TYR A 59 5.05 -0.98 -14.43
C TYR A 59 4.80 -2.46 -14.09
N THR A 60 5.26 -3.38 -14.93
CA THR A 60 5.06 -4.83 -14.72
C THR A 60 5.73 -5.33 -13.45
N GLU A 61 6.94 -4.84 -13.14
CA GLU A 61 7.65 -5.17 -11.92
C GLU A 61 6.94 -4.61 -10.69
N PHE A 62 6.46 -3.37 -10.76
CA PHE A 62 5.68 -2.73 -9.70
C PHE A 62 4.44 -3.56 -9.37
N ILE A 63 3.65 -3.94 -10.39
CA ILE A 63 2.46 -4.79 -10.21
C ILE A 63 2.82 -6.16 -9.62
N ARG A 64 3.96 -6.75 -10.02
CA ARG A 64 4.44 -8.02 -9.43
C ARG A 64 4.73 -7.85 -7.94
N CYS A 65 5.48 -6.81 -7.56
CA CYS A 65 5.80 -6.51 -6.17
C CYS A 65 4.54 -6.27 -5.33
N LEU A 66 3.63 -5.45 -5.84
CA LEU A 66 2.35 -5.17 -5.19
C LEU A 66 1.58 -6.46 -4.88
N ARG A 67 1.45 -7.36 -5.85
CA ARG A 67 0.77 -8.66 -5.65
C ARG A 67 1.46 -9.58 -4.65
N MET A 68 2.77 -9.51 -4.49
CA MET A 68 3.49 -10.32 -3.51
C MET A 68 3.28 -9.82 -2.09
N VAL A 69 3.21 -8.50 -1.89
CA VAL A 69 3.12 -7.90 -0.55
C VAL A 69 1.68 -7.76 -0.05
N SER A 70 0.68 -7.89 -0.95
CA SER A 70 -0.75 -7.93 -0.63
C SER A 70 -1.27 -9.30 -0.19
N ARG A 71 -0.41 -10.32 -0.08
CA ARG A 71 -0.75 -11.67 0.43
C ARG A 71 -0.40 -11.80 1.90
#